data_AF-A0A329YFW9-F1
#
_entry.id   AF-A0A329YFW9-F1
#
_cell.length_a   1.000
_cell.length_b   1.000
_cell.length_c   1.000
_cell.angle_alpha   90.00
_cell.angle_beta   90.00
_cell.angle_gamma   90.00
#
_symmetry.space_group_name_H-M   'P 1'
#
loop_
_entity.id
_entity.type
_entity.pdbx_description
1 polymer ?
#
loop_
_entity_poly.entity_id
_entity_poly.type
_entity_poly.pdbx_seq_one_letter_code
_entity_poly.pdbx_strand_id
1 'polypeptide(L)'
;MNEQTEILHLHGPLTIKTITNVRDIIQVYLQEAALRSRSLVIDIDDNEEIDLTLPQLLLSARQTASRAGVTIALNKPADGNFLTVLQRAGLLGEDRQEDSFWLEGKAA
;
A
#
# COMPACT_ATOMS: atom_id res chain seq x y z
N MET A 1 18.01 -2.20 -15.59
CA MET A 1 17.95 -0.93 -14.85
C MET A 1 17.61 -1.33 -13.43
N ASN A 2 18.52 -1.16 -12.46
CA ASN A 2 18.25 -1.63 -11.09
C ASN A 2 17.17 -0.75 -10.49
N GLU A 3 15.94 -1.28 -10.39
CA GLU A 3 14.85 -0.59 -9.70
C GLU A 3 15.21 -0.51 -8.22
N GLN A 4 15.61 0.68 -7.78
CA GLN A 4 15.90 0.90 -6.38
C GLN A 4 14.58 1.07 -5.64
N THR A 5 14.36 0.21 -4.65
CA THR A 5 13.12 0.18 -3.85
C THR A 5 13.41 0.49 -2.39
N GLU A 6 12.59 1.33 -1.79
CA GLU A 6 12.46 1.51 -0.34
C GLU A 6 11.36 0.56 0.15
N ILE A 7 11.59 -0.22 1.22
CA ILE A 7 10.57 -1.13 1.77
C ILE A 7 10.12 -0.58 3.12
N LEU A 8 8.81 -0.39 3.27
CA LEU A 8 8.16 -0.04 4.53
C LEU A 8 7.37 -1.25 5.03
N HIS A 9 7.79 -1.79 6.17
CA HIS A 9 7.05 -2.82 6.89
C HIS A 9 6.04 -2.17 7.83
N LEU A 10 4.76 -2.49 7.63
CA LEU A 10 3.67 -2.08 8.50
C LEU A 10 3.34 -3.21 9.47
N HIS A 11 3.40 -2.91 10.76
CA HIS A 11 3.19 -3.88 11.84
C HIS A 11 2.20 -3.35 12.87
N GLY A 12 1.52 -4.29 13.53
CA GLY A 12 0.46 -4.02 14.50
C GLY A 12 -0.86 -3.62 13.85
N PRO A 13 -1.91 -3.38 14.65
CA PRO A 13 -3.24 -3.11 14.12
C PRO A 13 -3.23 -1.96 13.11
N LEU A 14 -3.75 -2.21 11.91
CA LEU A 14 -3.87 -1.27 10.79
C LEU A 14 -5.34 -0.88 10.64
N THR A 15 -5.85 -0.19 11.66
CA THR A 15 -7.27 0.16 11.82
C THR A 15 -7.46 1.65 11.97
N ILE A 16 -8.69 2.13 11.98
CA ILE A 16 -9.05 3.54 12.16
C ILE A 16 -8.40 4.19 13.40
N LYS A 17 -8.14 3.41 14.46
CA LYS A 17 -7.52 3.91 15.69
C LYS A 17 -6.02 4.23 15.52
N THR A 18 -5.35 3.54 14.60
CA THR A 18 -3.90 3.64 14.38
C THR A 18 -3.55 4.27 13.03
N ILE A 19 -4.53 4.44 12.13
CA ILE A 19 -4.32 4.84 10.75
C ILE A 19 -3.63 6.20 10.60
N THR A 20 -3.82 7.13 11.54
CA THR A 20 -3.11 8.41 11.56
C THR A 20 -1.60 8.22 11.67
N ASN A 21 -1.14 7.30 12.53
CA ASN A 21 0.28 6.99 12.68
C ASN A 21 0.83 6.32 11.41
N VAL A 22 0.06 5.40 10.82
CA VAL A 22 0.42 4.73 9.56
C VAL A 22 0.56 5.74 8.43
N ARG A 23 -0.38 6.70 8.32
CA ARG A 23 -0.32 7.80 7.35
C ARG A 23 0.96 8.61 7.51
N ASP A 24 1.28 9.02 8.73
CA ASP A 24 2.45 9.86 8.99
C ASP A 24 3.75 9.14 8.63
N ILE A 25 3.83 7.83 8.93
CA ILE A 25 4.96 6.98 8.52
C ILE A 25 5.05 6.87 7.00
N ILE A 26 3.94 6.56 6.31
CA ILE A 26 3.91 6.48 4.84
C ILE A 26 4.36 7.81 4.22
N GLN A 27 3.95 8.95 4.78
CA GLN A 27 4.33 10.26 4.27
C GLN A 27 5.86 10.49 4.35
N VAL A 28 6.50 10.08 5.45
CA VAL A 28 7.96 10.16 5.59
C VAL A 28 8.66 9.29 4.55
N TYR A 29 8.23 8.04 4.39
CA TYR A 29 8.82 7.12 3.41
C TYR A 29 8.62 7.58 1.97
N LEU A 30 7.45 8.17 1.66
CA LEU A 30 7.19 8.73 0.34
C LEU A 30 8.10 9.92 0.01
N GLN A 31 8.37 10.79 0.99
CA GLN A 31 9.29 11.91 0.81
C GLN A 31 10.72 11.41 0.55
N GLU A 32 11.20 10.44 1.33
CA GLU A 32 12.52 9.84 1.13
C GLU A 32 12.63 9.12 -0.23
N ALA A 33 11.61 8.36 -0.61
CA ALA A 33 11.56 7.68 -1.90
C ALA A 33 11.61 8.69 -3.07
N ALA A 34 10.87 9.80 -2.98
CA ALA A 34 10.89 10.87 -3.98
C ALA A 34 12.28 11.51 -4.11
N LEU A 35 12.91 11.87 -2.97
CA LEU A 35 14.24 12.47 -2.95
C LEU A 35 15.31 11.57 -3.59
N ARG A 36 15.15 10.24 -3.44
CA ARG A 36 16.11 9.24 -3.93
C ARG A 36 15.73 8.64 -5.28
N SER A 37 14.63 9.10 -5.89
CA SER A 37 14.07 8.51 -7.13
C SER A 37 13.87 6.99 -7.03
N ARG A 38 13.28 6.54 -5.91
CA ARG A 38 12.99 5.13 -5.61
C ARG A 38 11.49 4.86 -5.64
N SER A 39 11.13 3.61 -5.88
CA SER A 39 9.77 3.12 -5.61
C SER A 39 9.61 2.78 -4.13
N LEU A 40 8.40 2.91 -3.60
CA LEU A 40 8.05 2.50 -2.24
C LEU A 40 7.28 1.17 -2.28
N VAL A 41 7.78 0.16 -1.57
CA VAL A 41 7.12 -1.14 -1.41
C VAL A 41 6.55 -1.22 0.00
N ILE A 42 5.25 -1.47 0.10
CA ILE A 42 4.55 -1.65 1.38
C ILE A 42 4.47 -3.15 1.67
N ASP A 43 5.02 -3.57 2.80
CA ASP A 43 4.96 -4.94 3.29
C ASP A 43 4.03 -5.00 4.52
N ILE A 44 3.05 -5.89 4.47
CA ILE A 44 2.02 -6.07 5.50
C ILE A 44 2.02 -7.55 5.84
N ASP A 45 2.06 -7.88 7.14
CA ASP A 45 1.98 -9.26 7.61
C ASP A 45 0.53 -9.78 7.51
N ASP A 46 0.37 -11.08 7.27
CA ASP A 46 -0.91 -11.74 6.97
C ASP A 46 -1.83 -11.78 8.20
N ASN A 47 -1.24 -11.60 9.38
CA ASN A 47 -1.91 -11.69 10.67
C ASN A 47 -2.37 -10.33 11.22
N GLU A 48 -2.16 -9.23 10.49
CA GLU A 48 -2.53 -7.91 11.00
C GLU A 48 -4.05 -7.71 11.05
N GLU A 49 -4.50 -7.06 12.13
CA GLU A 49 -5.87 -6.58 12.22
C GLU A 49 -6.02 -5.38 11.29
N ILE A 50 -6.76 -5.57 10.20
CA ILE A 50 -6.94 -4.59 9.13
C ILE A 50 -8.41 -4.23 9.04
N ASP A 51 -8.70 -2.93 8.91
CA ASP A 51 -10.03 -2.44 8.53
C ASP A 51 -9.97 -1.64 7.22
N LEU A 52 -11.13 -1.13 6.79
CA LEU A 52 -11.30 -0.39 5.53
C LEU A 52 -10.38 0.84 5.41
N THR A 53 -9.93 1.41 6.52
CA THR A 53 -9.15 2.65 6.49
C THR A 53 -7.74 2.44 5.90
N LEU A 54 -7.16 1.24 6.03
CA LEU A 54 -5.88 0.92 5.41
C LEU A 54 -5.94 0.95 3.87
N PRO A 55 -6.82 0.19 3.19
CA PRO A 55 -6.95 0.30 1.74
C PRO A 55 -7.20 1.74 1.25
N GLN A 56 -8.06 2.49 1.94
CA GLN A 56 -8.37 3.88 1.57
C GLN A 56 -7.14 4.80 1.70
N LEU A 57 -6.36 4.62 2.76
CA LEU A 57 -5.09 5.33 2.93
C LEU A 57 -4.12 4.99 1.81
N LEU A 58 -3.96 3.71 1.47
CA LEU A 58 -3.04 3.27 0.40
C LEU A 58 -3.44 3.84 -0.97
N LEU A 59 -4.74 3.90 -1.29
CA LEU A 59 -5.22 4.56 -2.51
C LEU A 59 -4.89 6.05 -2.55
N SER A 60 -5.12 6.76 -1.45
CA SER A 60 -4.76 8.18 -1.32
C SER A 60 -3.25 8.42 -1.39
N ALA A 61 -2.47 7.54 -0.76
CA ALA A 61 -1.00 7.57 -0.82
C ALA A 61 -0.50 7.36 -2.25
N ARG A 62 -1.07 6.41 -3.02
CA ARG A 62 -0.75 6.19 -4.44
C ARG A 62 -1.01 7.42 -5.29
N GLN A 63 -2.15 8.07 -5.11
CA GLN A 63 -2.47 9.30 -5.85
C GLN A 63 -1.47 10.42 -5.53
N THR A 64 -1.04 10.52 -4.27
CA THR A 64 -0.02 11.48 -3.82
C THR A 64 1.36 11.15 -4.40
N ALA A 65 1.76 9.88 -4.35
CA ALA A 65 3.04 9.39 -4.85
C ALA A 65 3.17 9.59 -6.37
N SER A 66 2.10 9.31 -7.13
CA SER A 66 2.07 9.53 -8.58
C SER A 66 2.36 11.00 -8.96
N ARG A 67 1.82 11.96 -8.19
CA ARG A 67 2.12 13.39 -8.37
C ARG A 67 3.57 13.76 -8.03
N ALA A 68 4.23 12.96 -7.20
CA ALA A 68 5.63 13.11 -6.81
C ALA A 68 6.59 12.26 -7.66
N GLY A 69 6.11 11.54 -8.68
CA GLY A 69 6.93 10.65 -9.50
C GLY A 69 7.38 9.36 -8.79
N VAL A 70 6.73 8.98 -7.70
CA VAL A 70 7.00 7.76 -6.93
C VAL A 70 5.93 6.71 -7.20
N THR A 71 6.35 5.47 -7.45
CA THR A 71 5.45 4.32 -7.54
C THR A 71 5.34 3.65 -6.17
N ILE A 72 4.10 3.36 -5.74
CA ILE A 72 3.84 2.47 -4.59
C ILE A 72 3.39 1.11 -5.09
N ALA A 73 3.97 0.04 -4.55
CA ALA A 73 3.55 -1.34 -4.76
C ALA A 73 3.35 -2.07 -3.41
N LEU A 74 2.53 -3.12 -3.39
CA LEU A 74 2.55 -4.09 -2.29
C LEU A 74 3.72 -5.07 -2.50
N ASN A 75 4.33 -5.53 -1.41
CA ASN A 75 5.41 -6.53 -1.46
C ASN A 75 4.94 -7.89 -2.01
N LYS A 76 3.67 -8.23 -1.74
CA LYS A 76 2.97 -9.43 -2.20
C LYS A 76 1.47 -9.10 -2.41
N PRO A 77 0.73 -9.94 -3.15
CA PRO A 77 -0.71 -9.76 -3.28
C PRO A 77 -1.39 -9.68 -1.92
N ALA A 78 -2.45 -8.87 -1.81
CA ALA A 78 -3.30 -8.87 -0.63
C ALA A 78 -3.94 -10.25 -0.46
N ASP A 79 -3.79 -10.81 0.73
CA ASP A 79 -4.33 -12.11 1.12
C ASP A 79 -5.06 -12.02 2.48
N GLY A 80 -5.52 -13.17 2.97
CA GLY A 80 -6.07 -13.30 4.32
C GLY A 80 -7.11 -12.24 4.71
N ASN A 81 -6.87 -11.58 5.84
CA ASN A 81 -7.75 -10.54 6.36
C ASN A 81 -7.79 -9.31 5.45
N PHE A 82 -6.65 -8.93 4.85
CA PHE A 82 -6.58 -7.78 3.97
C PHE A 82 -7.45 -7.96 2.72
N LEU A 83 -7.35 -9.12 2.07
CA LEU A 83 -8.17 -9.47 0.91
C LEU A 83 -9.66 -9.48 1.26
N THR A 84 -10.02 -10.02 2.44
CA THR A 84 -11.40 -10.06 2.92
C THR A 84 -11.97 -8.65 3.08
N VAL A 85 -11.18 -7.71 3.62
CA VAL A 85 -11.57 -6.30 3.75
C VAL A 85 -11.78 -5.66 2.38
N LEU A 86 -10.86 -5.87 1.43
CA LEU A 86 -10.97 -5.34 0.07
C LEU A 86 -12.24 -5.82 -0.63
N GLN A 87 -12.56 -7.12 -0.54
CA GLN A 87 -13.79 -7.71 -1.09
C GLN A 87 -15.05 -7.09 -0.48
N ARG A 88 -15.12 -7.01 0.86
CA ARG A 88 -16.29 -6.44 1.56
C ARG A 88 -16.48 -4.95 1.29
N ALA A 89 -15.39 -4.25 1.02
CA ALA A 89 -15.40 -2.84 0.67
C ALA A 89 -15.84 -2.55 -0.77
N GLY A 90 -15.95 -3.57 -1.62
CA GLY A 90 -16.16 -3.39 -3.06
C GLY A 90 -14.97 -2.75 -3.76
N LEU A 91 -13.76 -2.90 -3.20
CA LEU A 91 -12.51 -2.37 -3.77
C LEU A 91 -11.84 -3.35 -4.76
N LEU A 92 -12.46 -4.50 -4.97
CA LEU A 92 -12.11 -5.44 -6.04
C LEU A 92 -13.30 -5.50 -6.99
N GLY A 93 -13.07 -5.19 -8.26
CA GLY A 93 -14.09 -5.04 -9.29
C GLY A 93 -14.06 -6.13 -10.35
N GLU A 94 -14.76 -5.87 -11.48
CA GLU A 94 -14.62 -6.67 -12.71
C GLU A 94 -13.46 -6.18 -13.60
N ASP A 95 -12.97 -4.95 -13.36
CA ASP A 95 -11.85 -4.35 -14.08
C ASP A 95 -10.52 -4.75 -13.44
N ARG A 96 -9.83 -5.69 -14.10
CA ARG A 96 -8.57 -6.26 -13.63
C ARG A 96 -7.44 -5.24 -13.51
N GLN A 97 -7.52 -4.09 -14.19
CA GLN A 97 -6.41 -3.12 -14.19
C GLN A 97 -6.35 -2.33 -12.88
N GLU A 98 -7.50 -1.98 -12.29
CA GLU A 98 -7.53 -1.30 -10.99
C GLU A 98 -7.19 -2.27 -9.84
N ASP A 99 -7.57 -3.53 -9.99
CA ASP A 99 -7.31 -4.60 -9.03
C ASP A 99 -5.85 -5.08 -9.02
N SER A 100 -5.11 -4.85 -10.11
CA SER A 100 -3.71 -5.28 -10.26
C SER A 100 -2.84 -4.83 -9.08
N PHE A 101 -3.06 -3.62 -8.56
CA PHE A 101 -2.33 -3.12 -7.40
C PHE A 101 -2.47 -4.03 -6.17
N TRP A 102 -3.68 -4.54 -5.94
CA TRP A 102 -3.98 -5.42 -4.82
C TRP A 102 -3.58 -6.86 -5.09
N LEU A 103 -3.79 -7.35 -6.32
CA LEU A 103 -3.75 -8.77 -6.64
C LEU A 103 -2.45 -9.28 -7.25
N GLU A 104 -1.60 -8.40 -7.78
CA GLU A 104 -0.38 -8.84 -8.46
C GLU A 104 0.84 -8.82 -7.57
N GLY A 105 0.98 -7.82 -6.67
CA GLY A 105 2.07 -7.74 -5.69
C GLY A 105 3.48 -7.78 -6.30
N LYS A 106 4.23 -6.69 -6.15
CA LYS A 106 5.39 -6.31 -6.99
C LYS A 106 5.04 -6.21 -8.48
N ALA A 107 5.15 -4.97 -8.98
CA ALA A 107 5.30 -4.72 -10.41
C ALA A 107 6.41 -5.62 -10.95
N ALA A 108 6.09 -6.36 -12.01
CA ALA A 108 7.03 -7.20 -12.75
C ALA A 108 8.18 -6.38 -13.35
#